data_AF-A0A8S9LK99-F1
#
_entry.id   AF-A0A8S9LK99-F1
#
_cell.length_a   1.000
_cell.length_b   1.000
_cell.length_c   1.000
_cell.angle_alpha   90.00
_cell.angle_beta   90.00
_cell.angle_gamma   90.00
#
_symmetry.space_group_name_H-M   'P 1'
#
loop_
_entity.id
_entity.type
_entity.pdbx_description
1 polymer ?
#
loop_
_entity_poly.entity_id
_entity_poly.type
_entity_poly.pdbx_seq_one_letter_code
_entity_poly.pdbx_strand_id
1 'polypeptide(L)'
;MDAVHELQRKIMHYKRKTSRLEDDLFQRDQEIIRAKFTILQALPELNTPEKGPLVDIVRVPGYLDPKMFEAACLNNPSDGREKEIMRKDRALLEAETLCNEWRSKTSNGVWELYIEGPEQGEEGEDDWVQVEAQDLLDLKEKYGEELYKAIKIAWTESQERTRTGVHLKPWDYVAGREKTLTELLVPLREKIQFLVVKTSEEGK
;
A
#
# COMPACT_ATOMS: atom_id res chain seq x y z
N MET A 1 26.46 2.95 36.58
CA MET A 1 25.00 3.13 36.44
C MET A 1 24.65 4.06 35.26
N ASP A 2 25.56 4.93 34.80
CA ASP A 2 25.35 5.86 33.66
C ASP A 2 25.28 5.21 32.27
N ALA A 3 26.14 4.25 31.95
CA ALA A 3 26.22 3.70 30.59
C ALA A 3 24.93 2.98 30.15
N VAL A 4 24.24 2.32 31.09
CA VAL A 4 22.95 1.64 30.82
C VAL A 4 21.85 2.67 30.53
N HIS A 5 21.80 3.77 31.28
CA HIS A 5 20.82 4.85 31.05
C HIS A 5 21.10 5.61 29.75
N GLU A 6 22.37 5.77 29.35
CA GLU A 6 22.74 6.36 28.07
C GLU A 6 22.35 5.45 26.89
N LEU A 7 22.59 4.13 27.01
CA LEU A 7 22.17 3.15 26.01
C LEU A 7 20.64 3.10 25.87
N GLN A 8 19.89 3.11 26.98
CA GLN A 8 18.43 3.16 26.94
C GLN A 8 17.90 4.42 26.23
N ARG A 9 18.51 5.60 26.50
CA ARG A 9 18.18 6.84 25.78
C ARG A 9 18.47 6.74 24.29
N LYS A 10 19.61 6.17 23.90
CA LYS A 10 19.95 5.93 22.48
C LYS A 10 18.96 4.97 21.82
N ILE A 11 18.58 3.88 22.48
CA ILE A 11 17.57 2.94 21.98
C ILE A 11 16.23 3.65 21.74
N MET A 12 15.75 4.43 22.71
CA MET A 12 14.51 5.20 22.53
C MET A 12 14.62 6.23 21.40
N HIS A 13 15.75 6.94 21.30
CA HIS A 13 15.98 7.88 20.21
C HIS A 13 15.91 7.21 18.84
N TYR A 14 16.60 6.07 18.66
CA TYR A 14 16.59 5.34 17.39
C TYR A 14 15.22 4.75 17.08
N LYS A 15 14.50 4.20 18.06
CA LYS A 15 13.12 3.71 17.88
C LYS A 15 12.20 4.81 17.34
N ARG A 16 12.22 5.99 17.97
CA ARG A 16 11.42 7.15 17.51
C ARG A 16 11.83 7.61 16.12
N LYS A 17 13.14 7.63 15.82
CA LYS A 17 13.64 8.02 14.50
C LYS A 17 13.23 7.03 13.41
N THR A 18 13.29 5.73 13.69
CA THR A 18 12.85 4.70 12.75
C THR A 18 11.36 4.83 12.45
N SER A 19 10.52 4.95 13.48
CA SER A 19 9.07 5.14 13.29
C SER A 19 8.75 6.34 12.39
N ARG A 20 9.36 7.50 12.66
CA ARG A 20 9.17 8.70 11.82
C ARG A 20 9.60 8.49 10.36
N LEU A 21 10.71 7.79 10.13
CA LEU A 21 11.17 7.50 8.78
C LEU A 21 10.26 6.50 8.05
N GLU A 22 9.65 5.56 8.77
CA GLU A 22 8.65 4.65 8.23
C GLU A 22 7.38 5.41 7.81
N ASP A 23 6.93 6.36 8.63
CA ASP A 23 5.79 7.24 8.32
C ASP A 23 6.07 8.14 7.10
N ASP A 24 7.24 8.78 7.06
CA ASP A 24 7.67 9.62 5.93
C ASP A 24 7.74 8.82 4.63
N LEU A 25 8.28 7.60 4.69
CA LEU A 25 8.37 6.72 3.53
C LEU A 25 6.98 6.29 3.06
N PHE A 26 6.09 5.95 3.99
CA PHE A 26 4.71 5.59 3.67
C PHE A 26 3.97 6.75 3.00
N GLN A 27 4.11 7.97 3.51
CA GLN A 27 3.51 9.17 2.93
C GLN A 27 4.01 9.43 1.50
N ARG A 28 5.32 9.26 1.27
CA ARG A 28 5.93 9.36 -0.07
C ARG A 28 5.37 8.30 -1.03
N ASP A 29 5.19 7.07 -0.57
CA ASP A 29 4.59 6.01 -1.38
C ASP A 29 3.14 6.33 -1.75
N GLN A 30 2.36 6.88 -0.82
CA GLN A 30 1.01 7.36 -1.10
C GLN A 30 0.99 8.48 -2.16
N GLU A 31 1.91 9.43 -2.09
CA GLU A 31 2.04 10.49 -3.10
C GLU A 31 2.34 9.93 -4.49
N ILE A 32 3.21 8.91 -4.59
CA ILE A 32 3.52 8.24 -5.85
C ILE A 32 2.28 7.54 -6.42
N ILE A 33 1.53 6.81 -5.59
CA ILE A 33 0.28 6.15 -6.00
C ILE A 33 -0.71 7.21 -6.51
N ARG A 34 -0.95 8.28 -5.75
CA ARG A 34 -1.82 9.41 -6.15
C ARG A 34 -1.41 10.03 -7.49
N ALA A 35 -0.12 10.23 -7.71
CA ALA A 35 0.41 10.79 -8.95
C ALA A 35 0.13 9.86 -10.14
N LYS A 36 0.37 8.55 -9.98
CA LYS A 36 0.07 7.56 -11.02
C LYS A 36 -1.40 7.55 -11.39
N PHE A 37 -2.30 7.52 -10.40
CA PHE A 37 -3.75 7.51 -10.64
C PHE A 37 -4.23 8.81 -11.29
N THR A 38 -3.66 9.95 -10.92
CA THR A 38 -3.94 11.24 -11.56
C THR A 38 -3.52 11.24 -13.03
N ILE A 39 -2.36 10.67 -13.37
CA ILE A 39 -1.93 10.54 -14.77
C ILE A 39 -2.89 9.62 -15.54
N LEU A 40 -3.31 8.50 -14.96
CA LEU A 40 -4.23 7.56 -15.60
C LEU A 40 -5.65 8.13 -15.78
N GLN A 41 -6.09 8.98 -14.87
CA GLN A 41 -7.33 9.72 -15.03
C GLN A 41 -7.24 10.69 -16.22
N ALA A 42 -6.10 11.37 -16.39
CA ALA A 42 -5.87 12.29 -17.50
C ALA A 42 -5.62 11.58 -18.84
N LEU A 43 -5.02 10.38 -18.81
CA LEU A 43 -4.65 9.57 -19.97
C LEU A 43 -5.11 8.11 -19.82
N PRO A 44 -6.41 7.82 -19.97
CA PRO A 44 -6.96 6.47 -19.84
C PRO A 44 -6.42 5.48 -20.88
N GLU A 45 -5.79 5.97 -21.96
CA GLU A 45 -5.11 5.12 -22.95
C GLU A 45 -3.89 4.37 -22.37
N LEU A 46 -3.34 4.81 -21.23
CA LEU A 46 -2.14 4.22 -20.63
C LEU A 46 -2.41 2.93 -19.84
N ASN A 47 -3.67 2.60 -19.58
CA ASN A 47 -4.05 1.46 -18.75
C ASN A 47 -5.19 0.61 -19.33
N THR A 48 -5.28 0.50 -20.66
CA THR A 48 -6.29 -0.36 -21.30
C THR A 48 -6.15 -1.84 -20.89
N PRO A 49 -7.27 -2.58 -20.75
CA PRO A 49 -7.25 -4.02 -20.51
C PRO A 49 -6.49 -4.77 -21.62
N GLU A 50 -5.78 -5.84 -21.26
CA GLU A 50 -5.34 -6.81 -22.27
C GLU A 50 -6.51 -7.75 -22.59
N LYS A 51 -6.47 -8.47 -23.71
CA LYS A 51 -7.57 -9.39 -24.09
C LYS A 51 -7.73 -10.59 -23.14
N GLY A 52 -6.88 -10.73 -22.11
CA GLY A 52 -6.85 -11.86 -21.17
C GLY A 52 -7.25 -11.46 -19.74
N PRO A 53 -8.40 -11.92 -19.20
CA PRO A 53 -8.90 -11.50 -17.89
C PRO A 53 -8.01 -11.92 -16.71
N LEU A 54 -7.19 -12.96 -16.87
CA LEU A 54 -6.26 -13.42 -15.82
C LEU A 54 -5.03 -12.53 -15.68
N VAL A 55 -4.59 -11.85 -16.75
CA VAL A 55 -3.45 -10.92 -16.69
C VAL A 55 -3.85 -9.63 -15.99
N ASP A 56 -5.10 -9.23 -16.12
CA ASP A 56 -5.59 -7.96 -15.57
C ASP A 56 -5.98 -8.03 -14.08
N ILE A 57 -6.13 -9.22 -13.50
CA ILE A 57 -6.55 -9.34 -12.08
C ILE A 57 -5.54 -8.69 -11.12
N VAL A 58 -4.24 -8.87 -11.37
CA VAL A 58 -3.15 -8.28 -10.56
C VAL A 58 -3.03 -6.77 -10.77
N ARG A 59 -3.64 -6.26 -11.85
CA ARG A 59 -3.69 -4.84 -12.19
C ARG A 59 -4.87 -4.14 -11.53
N VAL A 60 -5.80 -4.85 -10.91
CA VAL A 60 -6.93 -4.21 -10.21
C VAL A 60 -6.36 -3.45 -8.99
N PRO A 61 -6.64 -2.13 -8.86
CA PRO A 61 -6.30 -1.38 -7.66
C PRO A 61 -6.86 -2.05 -6.41
N GLY A 62 -6.01 -2.26 -5.40
CA GLY A 62 -6.38 -2.95 -4.17
C GLY A 62 -6.32 -4.47 -4.25
N TYR A 63 -5.75 -5.02 -5.34
CA TYR A 63 -5.53 -6.45 -5.44
C TYR A 63 -4.57 -6.94 -4.34
N LEU A 64 -5.06 -7.88 -3.55
CA LEU A 64 -4.30 -8.61 -2.54
C LEU A 64 -3.97 -10.01 -3.09
N ASP A 65 -2.69 -10.29 -3.30
CA ASP A 65 -2.19 -11.58 -3.78
C ASP A 65 -2.32 -12.64 -2.67
N PRO A 66 -3.15 -13.70 -2.85
CA PRO A 66 -3.29 -14.78 -1.87
C PRO A 66 -1.96 -15.41 -1.45
N LYS A 67 -0.96 -15.48 -2.35
CA LYS A 67 0.33 -16.11 -2.03
C LYS A 67 1.10 -15.38 -0.94
N MET A 68 0.90 -14.06 -0.80
CA MET A 68 1.52 -13.29 0.29
C MET A 68 0.95 -13.70 1.65
N PHE A 69 -0.36 -13.96 1.71
CA PHE A 69 -1.01 -14.44 2.93
C PHE A 69 -0.55 -15.86 3.26
N GLU A 70 -0.45 -16.74 2.25
CA GLU A 70 0.07 -18.10 2.44
C GLU A 70 1.49 -18.09 2.99
N ALA A 71 2.38 -17.28 2.40
CA ALA A 71 3.76 -17.15 2.86
C ALA A 71 3.83 -16.64 4.31
N ALA A 72 3.02 -15.64 4.65
CA ALA A 72 2.98 -15.09 6.00
C ALA A 72 2.45 -16.11 7.02
N CYS A 73 1.36 -16.82 6.70
CA CYS A 73 0.80 -17.88 7.55
C CYS A 73 1.76 -19.08 7.71
N LEU A 74 2.54 -19.42 6.67
CA LEU A 74 3.55 -20.46 6.74
C LEU A 74 4.71 -20.08 7.66
N ASN A 75 5.11 -18.81 7.68
CA ASN A 75 6.20 -18.30 8.50
C ASN A 75 5.81 -18.08 9.98
N ASN A 76 4.51 -18.02 10.26
CA ASN A 76 3.99 -17.92 11.62
C ASN A 76 4.41 -19.17 12.44
N PRO A 77 4.95 -19.01 13.67
CA PRO A 77 5.49 -20.14 14.44
C PRO A 77 4.44 -21.23 14.65
N SER A 78 4.75 -22.47 14.24
CA SER A 78 3.95 -23.64 14.57
C SER A 78 4.43 -24.29 15.88
N ASP A 79 3.55 -25.03 16.57
CA ASP A 79 4.01 -26.01 17.56
C ASP A 79 4.96 -26.97 16.83
N GLY A 80 6.19 -27.14 17.34
CA GLY A 80 7.23 -27.97 16.71
C GLY A 80 6.86 -29.46 16.59
N ARG A 81 5.69 -29.86 17.11
CA ARG A 81 5.11 -31.20 16.96
C ARG A 81 4.19 -31.35 15.76
N GLU A 82 3.90 -30.28 15.03
CA GLU A 82 3.05 -30.33 13.86
C GLU A 82 3.76 -30.96 12.66
N LYS A 83 3.08 -31.88 11.97
CA LYS A 83 3.58 -32.44 10.71
C LYS A 83 3.53 -31.36 9.63
N GLU A 84 4.57 -31.30 8.79
CA GLU A 84 4.70 -30.31 7.71
C GLU A 84 3.47 -30.20 6.80
N ILE A 85 2.81 -31.33 6.48
CA ILE A 85 1.58 -31.33 5.67
C ILE A 85 0.44 -30.61 6.39
N MET A 86 0.26 -30.87 7.69
CA MET A 86 -0.77 -30.20 8.51
C MET A 86 -0.50 -28.71 8.66
N ARG A 87 0.78 -28.32 8.78
CA ARG A 87 1.21 -26.92 8.81
C ARG A 87 0.81 -26.20 7.52
N LYS A 88 1.05 -26.82 6.36
CA LYS A 88 0.69 -26.26 5.05
C LYS A 88 -0.82 -26.13 4.86
N ASP A 89 -1.57 -27.18 5.20
CA ASP A 89 -3.03 -27.17 5.09
C ASP A 89 -3.65 -26.09 6.00
N ARG A 90 -3.17 -25.95 7.23
CA ARG A 90 -3.59 -24.85 8.12
C ARG A 90 -3.25 -23.49 7.54
N ALA A 91 -2.01 -23.30 7.08
CA ALA A 91 -1.57 -22.02 6.55
C ALA A 91 -2.39 -21.58 5.33
N LEU A 92 -2.76 -22.52 4.45
CA LEU A 92 -3.65 -22.27 3.31
C LEU A 92 -5.04 -21.80 3.76
N LEU A 93 -5.67 -22.50 4.71
CA LEU A 93 -7.00 -22.14 5.22
C LEU A 93 -6.99 -20.79 5.95
N GLU A 94 -5.96 -20.54 6.76
CA GLU A 94 -5.78 -19.27 7.47
C GLU A 94 -5.53 -18.13 6.48
N ALA A 95 -4.69 -18.35 5.47
CA ALA A 95 -4.42 -17.37 4.42
C ALA A 95 -5.65 -17.01 3.60
N GLU A 96 -6.48 -17.99 3.23
CA GLU A 96 -7.73 -17.72 2.51
C GLU A 96 -8.68 -16.86 3.35
N THR A 97 -8.86 -17.21 4.63
CA THR A 97 -9.72 -16.47 5.56
C THR A 97 -9.21 -15.04 5.73
N LEU A 98 -7.92 -14.89 6.02
CA LEU A 98 -7.27 -13.60 6.23
C LEU A 98 -7.30 -12.72 4.96
N CYS A 99 -7.04 -13.31 3.80
CA CYS A 99 -7.08 -12.61 2.51
C CYS A 99 -8.50 -12.09 2.22
N ASN A 100 -9.53 -12.90 2.45
CA ASN A 100 -10.92 -12.48 2.25
C ASN A 100 -11.36 -11.39 3.23
N GLU A 101 -10.96 -11.50 4.50
CA GLU A 101 -11.23 -10.47 5.51
C GLU A 101 -10.60 -9.13 5.10
N TRP A 102 -9.31 -9.12 4.76
CA TRP A 102 -8.62 -7.90 4.39
C TRP A 102 -9.08 -7.33 3.06
N ARG A 103 -9.47 -8.15 2.08
CA ARG A 103 -10.14 -7.67 0.86
C ARG A 103 -11.45 -6.95 1.17
N SER A 104 -12.22 -7.46 2.13
CA SER A 104 -13.46 -6.81 2.56
C SER A 104 -13.17 -5.48 3.27
N LYS A 105 -12.23 -5.48 4.22
CA LYS A 105 -11.80 -4.27 4.94
C LYS A 105 -11.28 -3.21 3.96
N THR A 106 -10.35 -3.57 3.06
CA THR A 106 -9.77 -2.64 2.07
C THR A 106 -10.77 -2.11 1.04
N SER A 107 -11.92 -2.74 0.88
CA SER A 107 -12.96 -2.26 -0.03
C SER A 107 -13.96 -1.31 0.65
N ASN A 108 -14.11 -1.40 1.98
CA ASN A 108 -15.23 -0.76 2.70
C ASN A 108 -14.93 0.63 3.29
N GLY A 109 -13.75 1.22 3.06
CA GLY A 109 -13.53 2.65 3.34
C GLY A 109 -13.35 3.06 4.81
N VAL A 110 -13.59 2.16 5.77
CA VAL A 110 -13.63 2.50 7.20
C VAL A 110 -12.79 1.54 8.05
N TRP A 111 -11.46 1.65 7.98
CA TRP A 111 -10.57 0.96 8.93
C TRP A 111 -9.25 1.69 9.18
N GLU A 112 -9.00 2.84 8.57
CA GLU A 112 -7.74 3.56 8.73
C GLU A 112 -7.74 4.56 9.89
N LEU A 113 -6.56 4.65 10.52
CA LEU A 113 -5.91 5.88 10.98
C LEU A 113 -6.88 6.97 11.47
N TYR A 114 -7.32 6.83 12.71
CA TYR A 114 -8.06 7.89 13.38
C TYR A 114 -7.08 8.89 14.00
N ILE A 115 -7.48 10.15 14.00
CA ILE A 115 -6.72 11.20 14.64
C ILE A 115 -7.13 11.17 16.11
N GLU A 116 -6.26 10.69 16.99
CA GLU A 116 -6.47 10.84 18.44
C GLU A 116 -6.11 12.26 18.85
N GLY A 117 -7.05 12.93 19.50
CA GLY A 117 -6.81 14.22 20.14
C GLY A 117 -6.23 14.03 21.54
N PRO A 118 -5.65 15.09 22.12
CA PRO A 118 -5.14 15.02 23.49
C PRO A 118 -6.21 14.52 24.46
N GLU A 119 -5.80 13.68 25.42
CA GLU A 119 -6.67 13.29 26.53
C GLU A 119 -7.18 14.56 27.23
N GLN A 120 -8.44 14.54 27.69
CA GLN A 120 -9.07 15.71 28.31
C GLN A 120 -8.19 16.32 29.42
N GLY A 121 -7.55 17.46 29.11
CA GLY A 121 -6.71 18.19 30.05
C GLY A 121 -5.31 18.58 29.54
N GLU A 122 -4.86 18.06 28.40
CA GLU A 122 -3.59 18.47 27.78
C GLU A 122 -3.83 19.51 26.66
N GLU A 123 -3.47 20.77 26.91
CA GLU A 123 -3.54 21.85 25.92
C GLU A 123 -2.30 21.79 25.01
N GLY A 124 -2.48 21.20 23.82
CA GLY A 124 -1.51 21.25 22.73
C GLY A 124 -2.20 21.05 21.38
N GLU A 125 -2.26 22.08 20.53
CA GLU A 125 -2.79 21.98 19.16
C GLU A 125 -1.97 21.03 18.26
N ASP A 126 -0.77 20.63 18.69
CA ASP A 126 0.18 19.77 17.96
C ASP A 126 0.18 18.28 18.40
N ASP A 127 -0.70 17.86 19.31
CA ASP A 127 -0.72 16.47 19.86
C ASP A 127 -1.64 15.50 19.11
N TRP A 128 -2.13 15.90 17.93
CA TRP A 128 -2.91 15.02 17.08
C TRP A 128 -2.02 13.97 16.42
N VAL A 129 -2.10 12.73 16.90
CA VAL A 129 -1.32 11.60 16.38
C VAL A 129 -2.19 10.76 15.46
N GLN A 130 -1.63 10.38 14.31
CA GLN A 130 -2.26 9.41 13.43
C GLN A 130 -2.08 8.01 14.02
N VAL A 131 -3.17 7.37 14.45
CA VAL A 131 -3.11 6.07 15.16
C VAL A 131 -3.60 4.94 14.28
N GLU A 132 -2.71 3.97 14.02
CA GLU A 132 -3.07 2.79 13.23
C GLU A 132 -4.16 1.97 13.92
N ALA A 133 -5.07 1.41 13.12
CA ALA A 133 -6.07 0.49 13.65
C ALA A 133 -5.39 -0.73 14.28
N GLN A 134 -5.89 -1.14 15.45
CA GLN A 134 -5.30 -2.23 16.22
C GLN A 134 -5.17 -3.53 15.40
N ASP A 135 -6.18 -3.87 14.59
CA ASP A 135 -6.15 -5.04 13.71
C ASP A 135 -4.94 -5.05 12.75
N LEU A 136 -4.50 -3.87 12.30
CA LEU A 136 -3.36 -3.73 11.39
C LEU A 136 -2.03 -3.89 12.14
N LEU A 137 -1.95 -3.36 13.37
CA LEU A 137 -0.81 -3.55 14.27
C LEU A 137 -0.65 -5.02 14.68
N ASP A 138 -1.76 -5.67 15.05
CA ASP A 138 -1.80 -7.09 15.39
C ASP A 138 -1.38 -7.95 14.18
N LEU A 139 -1.79 -7.57 12.97
CA LEU A 139 -1.35 -8.23 11.75
C LEU A 139 0.16 -8.07 11.52
N LYS A 140 0.70 -6.86 11.71
CA LYS A 140 2.14 -6.59 11.60
C LYS A 140 2.93 -7.43 12.60
N GLU A 141 2.48 -7.52 13.85
CA GLU A 141 3.13 -8.31 14.89
C GLU A 141 3.08 -9.81 14.58
N LYS A 142 1.91 -10.33 14.16
CA LYS A 142 1.69 -11.76 13.97
C LYS A 142 2.24 -12.31 12.64
N TYR A 143 2.08 -11.56 11.56
CA TYR A 143 2.35 -12.03 10.19
C TYR A 143 3.49 -11.27 9.50
N GLY A 144 3.99 -10.20 10.12
CA GLY A 144 5.18 -9.47 9.68
C GLY A 144 4.90 -8.26 8.79
N GLU A 145 5.98 -7.51 8.56
CA GLU A 145 5.96 -6.20 7.89
C GLU A 145 5.52 -6.27 6.42
N GLU A 146 5.83 -7.36 5.72
CA GLU A 146 5.57 -7.49 4.28
C GLU A 146 4.06 -7.54 3.97
N LEU A 147 3.31 -8.38 4.71
CA LEU A 147 1.86 -8.48 4.55
C LEU A 147 1.18 -7.17 4.98
N TYR A 148 1.65 -6.59 6.08
CA TYR A 148 1.20 -5.29 6.57
C TYR A 148 1.33 -4.19 5.50
N LYS A 149 2.51 -4.06 4.87
CA LYS A 149 2.74 -3.08 3.80
C LYS A 149 1.86 -3.32 2.59
N ALA A 150 1.69 -4.58 2.17
CA ALA A 150 0.85 -4.93 1.03
C ALA A 150 -0.61 -4.50 1.25
N ILE A 151 -1.13 -4.67 2.47
CA ILE A 151 -2.48 -4.23 2.85
C ILE A 151 -2.61 -2.71 2.80
N LYS A 152 -1.64 -1.95 3.34
CA LYS A 152 -1.63 -0.48 3.28
C LYS A 152 -1.57 0.06 1.84
N ILE A 153 -0.78 -0.58 0.98
CA ILE A 153 -0.72 -0.23 -0.45
C ILE A 153 -2.06 -0.53 -1.12
N ALA A 154 -2.60 -1.73 -0.93
CA ALA A 154 -3.87 -2.15 -1.52
C ALA A 154 -5.01 -1.20 -1.11
N TRP A 155 -5.03 -0.76 0.14
CA TRP A 155 -5.95 0.27 0.58
C TRP A 155 -5.84 1.57 -0.18
N THR A 156 -4.61 2.13 -0.22
CA THR A 156 -4.35 3.41 -0.86
C THR A 156 -4.79 3.33 -2.32
N GLU A 157 -4.48 2.24 -3.01
CA GLU A 157 -4.95 1.97 -4.37
C GLU A 157 -6.49 1.92 -4.48
N SER A 158 -7.19 1.27 -3.55
CA SER A 158 -8.67 1.23 -3.52
C SER A 158 -9.29 2.61 -3.33
N GLN A 159 -8.71 3.44 -2.46
CA GLN A 159 -9.15 4.82 -2.26
C GLN A 159 -8.92 5.66 -3.51
N GLU A 160 -7.75 5.56 -4.12
CA GLU A 160 -7.43 6.29 -5.34
C GLU A 160 -8.28 5.84 -6.54
N ARG A 161 -8.58 4.54 -6.65
CA ARG A 161 -9.56 4.01 -7.63
C ARG A 161 -10.92 4.66 -7.45
N THR A 162 -11.40 4.76 -6.21
CA THR A 162 -12.69 5.39 -5.90
C THR A 162 -12.67 6.88 -6.25
N ARG A 163 -11.59 7.58 -5.89
CA ARG A 163 -11.41 9.01 -6.15
C ARG A 163 -11.32 9.36 -7.64
N THR A 164 -10.65 8.54 -8.44
CA THR A 164 -10.31 8.87 -9.83
C THR A 164 -11.16 8.16 -10.88
N GLY A 165 -11.85 7.07 -10.51
CA GLY A 165 -12.52 6.18 -11.45
C GLY A 165 -11.58 5.25 -12.22
N VAL A 166 -10.28 5.24 -11.91
CA VAL A 166 -9.29 4.38 -12.58
C VAL A 166 -9.49 2.92 -12.16
N HIS A 167 -9.76 2.05 -13.13
CA HIS A 167 -10.06 0.63 -12.87
C HIS A 167 -8.86 -0.31 -12.95
N LEU A 168 -7.78 0.12 -13.61
CA LEU A 168 -6.59 -0.70 -13.81
C LEU A 168 -5.32 0.09 -13.56
N LYS A 169 -4.38 -0.54 -12.87
CA LYS A 169 -3.02 -0.05 -12.68
C LYS A 169 -2.26 -0.05 -14.02
N PRO A 170 -1.26 0.84 -14.14
CA PRO A 170 -0.47 0.93 -15.35
C PRO A 170 0.51 -0.24 -15.38
N TRP A 171 0.55 -1.00 -16.48
CA TRP A 171 1.34 -2.24 -16.53
C TRP A 171 2.32 -2.25 -17.69
N ASP A 172 3.52 -2.76 -17.41
CA ASP A 172 4.50 -3.13 -18.41
C ASP A 172 4.47 -4.65 -18.57
N TYR A 173 3.87 -5.11 -19.67
CA TYR A 173 3.74 -6.54 -19.99
C TYR A 173 5.07 -7.19 -20.35
N VAL A 174 6.03 -6.43 -20.89
CA VAL A 174 7.35 -6.96 -21.24
C VAL A 174 8.14 -7.21 -19.95
N ALA A 175 8.08 -6.27 -19.01
CA ALA A 175 8.74 -6.39 -17.71
C ALA A 175 7.95 -7.22 -16.68
N GLY A 176 6.66 -7.51 -16.94
CA GLY A 176 5.80 -8.27 -16.03
C GLY A 176 5.51 -7.55 -14.70
N ARG A 177 5.51 -6.21 -14.70
CA ARG A 177 5.33 -5.40 -13.48
C ARG A 177 4.54 -4.13 -13.74
N GLU A 178 4.13 -3.47 -12.65
CA GLU A 178 3.56 -2.13 -12.74
C GLU A 178 4.57 -1.13 -13.32
N LYS A 179 4.09 -0.18 -14.13
CA LYS A 179 4.91 0.94 -14.60
C LYS A 179 5.24 1.88 -13.44
N THR A 180 6.46 2.38 -13.46
CA THR A 180 6.93 3.45 -12.59
C THR A 180 6.29 4.78 -12.98
N LEU A 181 6.31 5.74 -12.06
CA LEU A 181 5.85 7.10 -12.35
C LEU A 181 6.63 7.71 -13.54
N THR A 182 7.95 7.51 -13.59
CA THR A 182 8.81 8.01 -14.68
C THR A 182 8.40 7.48 -16.05
N GLU A 183 8.07 6.18 -16.14
CA GLU A 183 7.60 5.55 -17.38
C GLU A 183 6.26 6.15 -17.85
N LEU A 184 5.40 6.61 -16.94
CA LEU A 184 4.13 7.27 -17.26
C LEU A 184 4.28 8.73 -17.65
N LEU A 185 5.32 9.40 -17.19
CA LEU A 185 5.58 10.80 -17.53
C LEU A 185 6.01 10.99 -18.99
N VAL A 186 6.62 9.96 -19.62
CA VAL A 186 7.04 10.00 -21.03
C VAL A 186 5.85 10.27 -21.97
N PRO A 187 4.80 9.43 -22.02
CA PRO A 187 3.66 9.68 -22.90
C PRO A 187 2.87 10.93 -22.51
N LEU A 188 2.85 11.31 -21.23
CA LEU A 188 2.22 12.57 -20.80
C LEU A 188 2.92 13.79 -21.42
N ARG A 189 4.25 13.80 -21.43
CA ARG A 189 5.04 14.87 -22.06
C ARG A 189 4.75 14.96 -23.55
N GLU A 190 4.68 13.83 -24.25
CA GLU A 190 4.38 13.77 -25.68
C GLU A 190 2.99 14.35 -25.98
N LYS A 191 1.98 14.00 -25.16
CA LYS A 191 0.63 14.54 -25.29
C LYS A 191 0.59 16.06 -25.10
N ILE A 192 1.28 16.58 -24.10
CA ILE A 192 1.37 18.02 -23.83
C ILE A 192 2.00 18.73 -25.04
N GLN A 193 3.11 18.21 -25.55
CA GLN A 193 3.79 18.80 -26.72
C GLN A 193 2.89 18.82 -27.95
N PHE A 194 2.17 17.73 -28.23
CA PHE A 194 1.22 17.66 -29.34
C PHE A 194 0.13 18.73 -29.24
N LEU A 195 -0.45 18.93 -28.05
CA LEU A 195 -1.49 19.94 -27.82
C LEU A 195 -0.96 21.38 -27.97
N VAL A 196 0.26 21.65 -27.52
CA VAL A 196 0.91 22.96 -27.69
C VAL A 196 1.14 23.30 -29.17
N VAL A 197 1.59 22.33 -29.97
CA VAL A 197 1.79 22.53 -31.41
C VAL A 197 0.45 22.78 -32.11
N LYS A 198 -0.56 21.95 -31.84
CA LYS A 198 -1.89 22.07 -32.46
C LYS A 198 -2.55 23.44 -32.21
N THR A 199 -2.51 23.91 -30.97
CA THR A 199 -3.06 25.23 -30.60
C THR A 199 -2.31 26.40 -31.24
N SER A 200 -1.01 26.23 -31.52
CA SER A 200 -0.20 27.24 -32.22
C SER A 200 -0.48 27.30 -33.73
N GLU A 201 -0.98 26.22 -34.31
CA GLU A 201 -1.40 26.13 -35.71
C GLU A 201 -2.84 26.64 -35.91
N GLU A 202 -3.74 26.39 -34.96
CA GLU A 202 -5.14 26.88 -35.00
C GLU A 202 -5.29 28.38 -34.65
N GLY A 203 -4.27 28.98 -34.03
CA GLY A 203 -4.23 30.41 -33.68
C GLY A 203 -3.60 31.32 -34.74
N LYS A 204 -3.27 30.80 -35.93
CA LYS A 204 -2.78 31.55 -37.10
C LYS A 204 -3.84 31.62 -38.19
#